data_AF-A0A8C3PBH8-F1
#
_entry.id   AF-A0A8C3PBH8-F1
#
_cell.length_a   1.000
_cell.length_b   1.000
_cell.length_c   1.000
_cell.angle_alpha   90.00
_cell.angle_beta   90.00
_cell.angle_gamma   90.00
#
_symmetry.space_group_name_H-M   'P 1'
#
loop_
_entity.id
_entity.type
_entity.pdbx_description
1 polymer ?
#
loop_
_entity_poly.entity_id
_entity_poly.type
_entity_poly.pdbx_seq_one_letter_code
_entity_poly.pdbx_strand_id
1 'polypeptide(L)'
;MMQDSPIYIPTDSNHGAVDSHLSQEISTTASEHLDESNNESTARDSEGEEKKMRKKALPMDCAPAPNEKLEQAQKMAEKFIKEKEVYKANRELIRCVALTRIIYGDGHWQLAQAFANLAHSYLILQGLPAQAIEHAESAKRTMLIGIRTPAATPEDKREILGTLVTIYFTLGVAHLAQNNGKESYLSLQKAERLMEELQELDGRVSMGLKISEKDLVIAFGRTCLQQNMLDFATSYFEKAVNAVISTEGDTAPELINLYQKIAQSEQLKKNHERAIAYLLQQAYRLLKDSLKSIIDTYGDFSEKAAETYHIMGSICLAEGKMREAYQLFNKCLQIQIAVYGPRNRKLKDTQELLTALERSPAVHEGNRLLK
;
A
#
# COMPACT_ATOMS: atom_id res chain seq x y z
N MET A 1 -45.07 -39.83 20.06
CA MET A 1 -44.25 -40.40 21.16
C MET A 1 -43.19 -41.29 20.53
N MET A 2 -42.01 -41.43 21.19
CA MET A 2 -40.67 -41.87 20.70
C MET A 2 -39.78 -40.66 20.31
N GLN A 3 -38.86 -40.19 21.18
CA GLN A 3 -37.45 -40.64 21.45
C GLN A 3 -36.50 -40.30 20.27
N ASP A 4 -35.27 -39.80 20.39
CA ASP A 4 -34.36 -39.49 21.50
C ASP A 4 -33.25 -38.51 21.03
N SER A 5 -32.77 -37.70 21.98
CA SER A 5 -31.39 -37.19 22.28
C SER A 5 -30.41 -36.67 21.20
N PRO A 6 -29.79 -35.47 21.41
CA PRO A 6 -28.50 -35.11 20.83
C PRO A 6 -27.30 -35.52 21.70
N ILE A 7 -26.18 -35.79 21.02
CA ILE A 7 -24.92 -36.38 21.51
C ILE A 7 -24.00 -35.33 22.18
N TYR A 8 -23.31 -35.74 23.25
CA TYR A 8 -22.38 -35.00 24.12
C TYR A 8 -20.89 -35.27 23.79
N ILE A 9 -19.99 -34.55 24.50
CA ILE A 9 -18.58 -34.83 24.92
C ILE A 9 -17.55 -33.84 24.29
N PRO A 10 -16.53 -33.29 24.98
CA PRO A 10 -16.48 -32.60 26.29
C PRO A 10 -15.51 -31.37 26.29
N THR A 11 -15.56 -30.52 27.32
CA THR A 11 -14.48 -29.57 27.64
C THR A 11 -13.84 -29.97 28.97
N ASP A 12 -12.60 -30.44 28.93
CA ASP A 12 -11.82 -30.65 30.15
C ASP A 12 -11.11 -29.36 30.54
N SER A 13 -11.54 -28.84 31.68
CA SER A 13 -10.84 -27.88 32.52
C SER A 13 -10.50 -28.58 33.83
N ASN A 14 -9.24 -28.55 34.25
CA ASN A 14 -8.86 -28.71 35.65
C ASN A 14 -7.55 -27.92 35.88
N HIS A 15 -7.61 -26.75 36.50
CA HIS A 15 -7.67 -26.46 37.94
C HIS A 15 -6.28 -26.25 38.54
N GLY A 16 -6.09 -25.07 39.14
CA GLY A 16 -4.93 -24.73 39.95
C GLY A 16 -4.89 -23.25 40.32
N ALA A 17 -5.91 -22.77 41.03
CA ALA A 17 -5.88 -21.47 41.70
C ALA A 17 -5.21 -21.61 43.07
N VAL A 18 -4.30 -20.69 43.42
CA VAL A 18 -4.16 -20.19 44.80
C VAL A 18 -3.40 -18.86 44.82
N ASP A 19 -4.16 -17.84 45.21
CA ASP A 19 -3.91 -16.79 46.20
C ASP A 19 -2.82 -15.70 46.10
N SER A 20 -3.36 -14.52 46.38
CA SER A 20 -2.83 -13.19 46.59
C SER A 20 -2.15 -12.97 47.93
N HIS A 21 -1.32 -11.91 47.93
CA HIS A 21 -0.87 -11.03 49.03
C HIS A 21 0.64 -11.10 49.27
N LEU A 22 1.35 -10.01 48.94
CA LEU A 22 2.06 -9.19 49.93
C LEU A 22 2.59 -7.90 49.27
N SER A 23 2.06 -6.76 49.71
CA SER A 23 2.75 -5.47 49.61
C SER A 23 3.64 -5.34 50.84
N GLN A 24 4.92 -4.97 50.67
CA GLN A 24 5.58 -3.90 51.43
C GLN A 24 7.06 -3.78 51.02
N GLU A 25 7.47 -2.52 50.84
CA GLU A 25 8.74 -1.88 51.25
C GLU A 25 10.05 -2.64 50.93
N ILE A 26 10.99 -2.02 50.22
CA ILE A 26 12.02 -1.17 50.83
C ILE A 26 12.50 -0.12 49.81
N SER A 27 12.34 1.14 50.19
CA SER A 27 13.25 2.23 49.82
C SER A 27 14.51 2.13 50.70
N THR A 28 15.71 2.32 50.15
CA THR A 28 16.66 3.37 50.56
C THR A 28 18.08 3.17 49.97
N THR A 29 18.60 4.30 49.47
CA THR A 29 19.99 4.80 49.55
C THR A 29 21.12 4.07 48.82
N ALA A 30 21.71 4.73 47.82
CA ALA A 30 22.91 5.58 47.95
C ALA A 30 23.41 5.97 46.54
N SER A 31 23.42 7.27 46.22
CA SER A 31 24.61 8.15 46.14
C SER A 31 25.19 8.15 44.70
N GLU A 32 24.87 9.18 43.92
CA GLU A 32 25.71 10.38 43.68
C GLU A 32 27.05 10.03 43.04
N HIS A 33 27.23 10.42 41.77
CA HIS A 33 28.51 10.93 41.26
C HIS A 33 28.23 11.80 40.04
N LEU A 34 28.04 13.09 40.31
CA LEU A 34 28.47 14.17 39.42
C LEU A 34 30.00 14.19 39.49
N ASP A 35 30.67 14.19 38.34
CA ASP A 35 32.11 14.44 38.27
C ASP A 35 32.33 15.78 37.57
N GLU A 36 32.17 16.84 38.36
CA GLU A 36 32.83 18.13 38.14
C GLU A 36 34.23 18.02 38.75
N SER A 37 35.25 17.84 37.91
CA SER A 37 36.63 18.04 38.34
C SER A 37 37.04 19.49 38.08
N ASN A 38 36.91 20.30 39.13
CA ASN A 38 37.63 21.56 39.30
C ASN A 38 39.14 21.33 39.28
N ASN A 39 39.90 22.32 38.83
CA ASN A 39 41.19 22.56 39.46
C ASN A 39 41.47 24.06 39.56
N GLU A 40 41.72 24.47 40.79
CA GLU A 40 42.04 25.81 41.28
C GLU A 40 43.22 26.45 40.56
N SER A 41 43.16 27.78 40.45
CA SER A 41 44.38 28.59 40.65
C SER A 41 44.02 30.00 41.12
N THR A 42 44.39 30.27 42.37
CA THR A 42 44.66 31.60 42.89
C THR A 42 45.98 32.13 42.32
N ALA A 43 46.00 33.34 41.76
CA ALA A 43 47.15 34.26 41.72
C ALA A 43 46.64 35.62 41.23
N ARG A 44 46.62 36.66 42.08
CA ARG A 44 47.70 37.66 42.27
C ARG A 44 48.14 38.33 40.96
N ASP A 45 47.87 39.64 40.92
CA ASP A 45 48.35 40.62 39.96
C ASP A 45 49.85 40.51 39.68
N SER A 46 50.23 40.59 38.41
CA SER A 46 51.48 41.19 37.94
C SER A 46 51.40 41.45 36.43
N GLU A 47 51.61 42.71 36.08
CA GLU A 47 51.75 43.22 34.72
C GLU A 47 52.98 42.62 34.02
N GLY A 48 52.90 42.39 32.70
CA GLY A 48 54.02 41.96 31.88
C GLY A 48 53.66 41.79 30.40
N GLU A 49 54.41 42.49 29.55
CA GLU A 49 54.16 42.79 28.15
C GLU A 49 54.18 41.62 27.14
N GLU A 50 53.53 41.90 26.01
CA GLU A 50 53.51 41.26 24.68
C GLU A 50 54.56 40.18 24.34
N LYS A 51 54.08 39.08 23.72
CA LYS A 51 54.56 38.67 22.39
C LYS A 51 53.62 37.72 21.63
N LYS A 52 53.34 38.17 20.42
CA LYS A 52 52.50 37.65 19.34
C LYS A 52 52.97 36.27 18.83
N MET A 53 52.13 35.24 18.94
CA MET A 53 52.12 34.10 18.01
C MET A 53 50.71 33.93 17.45
N ARG A 54 50.56 34.32 16.17
CA ARG A 54 49.38 34.03 15.34
C ARG A 54 49.22 32.51 15.24
N LYS A 55 48.31 31.93 16.03
CA LYS A 55 47.68 30.65 15.65
C LYS A 55 46.70 30.96 14.53
N LYS A 56 47.02 30.49 13.32
CA LYS A 56 46.10 30.47 12.17
C LYS A 56 44.84 29.73 12.64
N ALA A 57 43.73 30.44 12.76
CA ALA A 57 42.43 29.80 12.90
C ALA A 57 42.23 28.94 11.65
N LEU A 58 42.08 27.62 11.85
CA LEU A 58 41.50 26.74 10.84
C LEU A 58 40.09 27.28 10.54
N PRO A 59 39.61 27.22 9.28
CA PRO A 59 38.27 27.69 8.98
C PRO A 59 37.30 26.90 9.85
N MET A 60 36.46 27.58 10.64
CA MET A 60 35.25 26.94 11.12
C MET A 60 34.50 26.50 9.86
N ASP A 61 34.33 25.19 9.67
CA ASP A 61 33.30 24.71 8.77
C ASP A 61 31.98 25.34 9.24
N CYS A 62 31.47 26.26 8.43
CA CYS A 62 30.23 26.95 8.74
C CYS A 62 29.15 25.86 8.82
N ALA A 63 28.53 25.69 9.99
CA ALA A 63 27.50 24.67 10.16
C ALA A 63 26.42 24.87 9.06
N PRO A 64 25.95 23.79 8.40
CA PRO A 64 25.09 23.93 7.23
C PRO A 64 23.81 24.70 7.57
N ALA A 65 23.37 25.53 6.63
CA ALA A 65 22.20 26.37 6.82
C ALA A 65 20.94 25.51 7.03
N PRO A 66 19.90 26.02 7.73
CA PRO A 66 18.66 25.26 7.95
C PRO A 66 18.04 24.72 6.66
N ASN A 67 18.12 25.47 5.55
CA ASN A 67 17.62 25.06 4.23
C ASN A 67 18.38 23.85 3.67
N GLU A 68 19.72 23.84 3.78
CA GLU A 68 20.56 22.72 3.33
C GLU A 68 20.29 21.47 4.17
N LYS A 69 20.09 21.64 5.48
CA LYS A 69 19.71 20.55 6.38
C LYS A 69 18.32 19.99 6.04
N LEU A 70 17.39 20.84 5.62
CA LEU A 70 16.05 20.41 5.19
C LEU A 70 16.14 19.57 3.92
N GLU A 71 16.86 20.05 2.91
CA GLU A 71 17.07 19.32 1.66
C GLU A 71 17.76 17.97 1.91
N GLN A 72 18.76 17.95 2.79
CA GLN A 72 19.44 16.71 3.19
C GLN A 72 18.47 15.75 3.89
N ALA A 73 17.66 16.22 4.84
CA ALA A 73 16.69 15.40 5.56
C ALA A 73 15.63 14.83 4.59
N GLN A 74 15.16 15.62 3.63
CA GLN A 74 14.22 15.15 2.59
C GLN A 74 14.82 14.03 1.74
N LYS A 75 16.05 14.21 1.22
CA LYS A 75 16.76 13.17 0.46
C LYS A 75 16.97 11.89 1.26
N MET A 76 17.34 12.02 2.53
CA MET A 76 17.55 10.87 3.42
C MET A 76 16.23 10.16 3.73
N ALA A 77 15.14 10.89 3.95
CA ALA A 77 13.81 10.31 4.13
C ALA A 77 13.40 9.48 2.91
N GLU A 78 13.51 10.03 1.70
CA GLU A 78 13.21 9.31 0.45
C GLU A 78 14.06 8.05 0.27
N LYS A 79 15.36 8.14 0.58
CA LYS A 79 16.28 7.00 0.54
C LYS A 79 15.81 5.89 1.49
N PHE A 80 15.54 6.23 2.75
CA PHE A 80 15.11 5.24 3.74
C PHE A 80 13.74 4.65 3.44
N ILE A 81 12.83 5.42 2.82
CA ILE A 81 11.54 4.89 2.34
C ILE A 81 11.78 3.82 1.26
N LYS A 82 12.66 4.08 0.29
CA LYS A 82 13.02 3.11 -0.76
C LYS A 82 13.68 1.85 -0.19
N GLU A 83 14.53 2.02 0.82
CA GLU A 83 15.19 0.92 1.55
C GLU A 83 14.27 0.19 2.54
N LYS A 84 13.01 0.65 2.71
CA LYS A 84 12.03 0.14 3.69
C LYS A 84 12.50 0.25 5.15
N GLU A 85 13.40 1.18 5.42
CA GLU A 85 13.95 1.50 6.75
C GLU A 85 13.01 2.45 7.51
N VAL A 86 11.86 1.94 7.92
CA VAL A 86 10.71 2.71 8.43
C VAL A 86 11.06 3.70 9.56
N TYR A 87 11.82 3.25 10.56
CA TYR A 87 12.17 4.10 11.71
C TYR A 87 13.09 5.26 11.31
N LYS A 88 14.05 5.01 10.41
CA LYS A 88 14.98 6.03 9.94
C LYS A 88 14.26 7.04 9.05
N ALA A 89 13.39 6.56 8.15
CA ALA A 89 12.54 7.42 7.33
C ALA A 89 11.69 8.38 8.17
N ASN A 90 10.99 7.86 9.18
CA ASN A 90 10.14 8.71 10.04
C ASN A 90 10.95 9.69 10.88
N ARG A 91 12.14 9.30 11.36
CA ARG A 91 13.04 10.23 12.05
C ARG A 91 13.43 11.41 11.17
N GLU A 92 13.75 11.16 9.90
CA GLU A 92 14.09 12.24 8.96
C GLU A 92 12.86 13.07 8.60
N LEU A 93 11.67 12.49 8.45
CA LEU A 93 10.44 13.25 8.21
C LEU A 93 10.06 14.16 9.39
N ILE A 94 10.26 13.71 10.64
CA ILE A 94 10.09 14.55 11.84
C ILE A 94 11.09 15.71 11.80
N ARG A 95 12.34 15.45 11.39
CA ARG A 95 13.35 16.50 11.20
C ARG A 95 12.93 17.47 10.10
N CYS A 96 12.35 17.01 8.99
CA CYS A 96 11.80 17.87 7.95
C CYS A 96 10.74 18.82 8.52
N VAL A 97 9.76 18.31 9.28
CA VAL A 97 8.73 19.15 9.93
C VAL A 97 9.36 20.24 10.81
N ALA A 98 10.33 19.87 11.65
CA ALA A 98 11.00 20.82 12.54
C ALA A 98 11.78 21.89 11.77
N LEU A 99 12.55 21.50 10.75
CA LEU A 99 13.33 22.42 9.93
C LEU A 99 12.44 23.33 9.09
N THR A 100 11.38 22.80 8.47
CA THR A 100 10.41 23.60 7.71
C THR A 100 9.72 24.63 8.61
N ARG A 101 9.37 24.28 9.85
CA ARG A 101 8.84 25.25 10.82
C ARG A 101 9.85 26.36 11.13
N ILE A 102 11.14 26.04 11.30
CA ILE A 102 12.20 27.04 11.56
C ILE A 102 12.36 28.00 10.37
N ILE A 103 12.29 27.47 9.14
CA ILE A 103 12.56 28.24 7.92
C ILE A 103 11.37 29.13 7.55
N TYR A 104 10.14 28.60 7.61
CA TYR A 104 8.95 29.26 7.05
C TYR A 104 7.91 29.70 8.09
N GLY A 105 8.00 29.20 9.33
CA GLY A 105 7.04 29.49 10.39
C GLY A 105 5.76 28.64 10.33
N ASP A 106 4.87 28.86 11.30
CA ASP A 106 3.71 27.99 11.57
C ASP A 106 2.54 28.11 10.58
N GLY A 107 2.52 29.17 9.77
CA GLY A 107 1.43 29.43 8.81
C GLY A 107 1.74 29.06 7.37
N HIS A 108 2.94 28.54 7.06
CA HIS A 108 3.35 28.31 5.68
C HIS A 108 2.84 26.96 5.14
N TRP A 109 2.40 26.92 3.88
CA TRP A 109 1.87 25.70 3.26
C TRP A 109 2.91 24.57 3.16
N GLN A 110 4.21 24.89 3.05
CA GLN A 110 5.27 23.86 3.07
C GLN A 110 5.36 23.14 4.42
N LEU A 111 5.03 23.80 5.54
CA LEU A 111 4.94 23.12 6.82
C LEU A 111 3.76 22.13 6.83
N ALA A 112 2.63 22.50 6.25
CA ALA A 112 1.53 21.56 6.06
C ALA A 112 1.91 20.40 5.13
N GLN A 113 2.68 20.63 4.06
CA GLN A 113 3.20 19.58 3.20
C GLN A 113 4.14 18.62 3.96
N ALA A 114 4.99 19.14 4.85
CA ALA A 114 5.84 18.31 5.72
C ALA A 114 4.99 17.45 6.68
N PHE A 115 3.97 18.02 7.32
CA PHE A 115 3.04 17.25 8.15
C PHE A 115 2.25 16.20 7.37
N ALA A 116 1.77 16.53 6.16
CA ALA A 116 1.06 15.59 5.29
C ALA A 116 1.96 14.42 4.88
N ASN A 117 3.23 14.70 4.58
CA ASN A 117 4.22 13.66 4.28
C ASN A 117 4.50 12.74 5.47
N LEU A 118 4.62 13.32 6.68
CA LEU A 118 4.78 12.56 7.91
C LEU A 118 3.53 11.70 8.21
N ALA A 119 2.33 12.27 8.09
CA ALA A 119 1.07 11.58 8.29
C ALA A 119 0.92 10.36 7.38
N HIS A 120 1.18 10.56 6.08
CA HIS A 120 1.14 9.49 5.09
C HIS A 120 2.17 8.39 5.39
N SER A 121 3.35 8.76 5.89
CA SER A 121 4.37 7.80 6.29
C SER A 121 3.97 6.94 7.49
N TYR A 122 3.35 7.55 8.52
CA TYR A 122 2.79 6.80 9.65
C TYR A 122 1.70 5.82 9.24
N LEU A 123 0.91 6.17 8.22
CA LEU A 123 -0.10 5.29 7.68
C LEU A 123 0.53 4.13 6.89
N ILE A 124 1.32 4.42 5.86
CA ILE A 124 1.80 3.42 4.89
C ILE A 124 2.94 2.55 5.46
N LEU A 125 3.84 3.12 6.26
CA LEU A 125 5.02 2.40 6.73
C LEU A 125 4.85 1.77 8.11
N GLN A 126 4.01 2.37 8.96
CA GLN A 126 3.84 1.90 10.34
C GLN A 126 2.47 1.32 10.66
N GLY A 127 1.45 1.57 9.83
CA GLY A 127 0.09 1.11 10.13
C GLY A 127 -0.49 1.75 11.40
N LEU A 128 -0.11 3.01 11.68
CA LEU A 128 -0.49 3.75 12.88
C LEU A 128 -1.53 4.83 12.55
N PRO A 129 -2.83 4.48 12.42
CA PRO A 129 -3.84 5.39 11.91
C PRO A 129 -4.14 6.56 12.84
N ALA A 130 -4.02 6.39 14.16
CA ALA A 130 -4.25 7.49 15.11
C ALA A 130 -3.21 8.61 14.93
N GLN A 131 -1.93 8.25 14.86
CA GLN A 131 -0.84 9.18 14.61
C GLN A 131 -0.95 9.83 13.23
N ALA A 132 -1.35 9.07 12.21
CA ALA A 132 -1.60 9.61 10.88
C ALA A 132 -2.70 10.68 10.89
N ILE A 133 -3.80 10.46 11.61
CA ILE A 133 -4.88 11.45 11.77
C ILE A 133 -4.37 12.71 12.46
N GLU A 134 -3.65 12.59 13.58
CA GLU A 134 -3.12 13.74 14.32
C GLU A 134 -2.21 14.62 13.45
N HIS A 135 -1.31 14.01 12.68
CA HIS A 135 -0.43 14.73 11.78
C HIS A 135 -1.19 15.33 10.58
N ALA A 136 -2.17 14.62 10.02
CA ALA A 136 -2.98 15.14 8.92
C ALA A 136 -3.89 16.31 9.35
N GLU A 137 -4.50 16.26 10.54
CA GLU A 137 -5.26 17.37 11.11
C GLU A 137 -4.34 18.55 11.48
N SER A 138 -3.10 18.30 11.89
CA SER A 138 -2.10 19.35 12.06
C SER A 138 -1.75 20.03 10.74
N ALA A 139 -1.56 19.27 9.66
CA ALA A 139 -1.38 19.83 8.32
C ALA A 139 -2.57 20.68 7.88
N LYS A 140 -3.80 20.20 8.11
CA LYS A 140 -5.04 20.91 7.79
C LYS A 140 -5.16 22.22 8.59
N ARG A 141 -4.84 22.23 9.89
CA ARG A 141 -4.79 23.45 10.71
C ARG A 141 -3.77 24.45 10.17
N THR A 142 -2.57 24.00 9.81
CA THR A 142 -1.55 24.87 9.19
C THR A 142 -2.04 25.48 7.88
N MET A 143 -2.70 24.71 7.01
CA MET A 143 -3.30 25.25 5.78
C MET A 143 -4.36 26.31 6.04
N LEU A 144 -5.22 26.11 7.05
CA LEU A 144 -6.26 27.09 7.41
C LEU A 144 -5.67 28.41 7.94
N ILE A 145 -4.60 28.34 8.73
CA ILE A 145 -3.88 29.53 9.22
C ILE A 145 -3.22 30.27 8.03
N GLY A 146 -2.67 29.50 7.08
CA GLY A 146 -1.98 29.98 5.89
C GLY A 146 -2.86 30.56 4.78
N ILE A 147 -4.20 30.58 4.91
CA ILE A 147 -5.12 31.15 3.90
C ILE A 147 -4.78 32.62 3.57
N ARG A 148 -4.09 33.32 4.48
CA ARG A 148 -3.67 34.72 4.30
C ARG A 148 -2.44 34.91 3.40
N THR A 149 -1.73 33.83 3.06
CA THR A 149 -0.61 33.86 2.11
C THR A 149 -1.08 33.30 0.77
N PRO A 150 -1.39 34.13 -0.24
CA PRO A 150 -1.82 33.65 -1.55
C PRO A 150 -0.70 32.85 -2.22
N ALA A 151 -1.07 31.82 -2.99
CA ALA A 151 -0.14 31.08 -3.85
C ALA A 151 0.54 32.08 -4.80
N ALA A 152 1.87 32.17 -4.73
CA ALA A 152 2.62 33.16 -5.49
C ALA A 152 2.78 32.76 -6.96
N THR A 153 2.73 31.45 -7.24
CA THR A 153 2.94 30.88 -8.56
C THR A 153 1.92 29.77 -8.88
N PRO A 154 1.67 29.45 -10.16
CA PRO A 154 0.87 28.29 -10.54
C PRO A 154 1.47 26.96 -10.03
N GLU A 155 2.80 26.89 -9.92
CA GLU A 155 3.51 25.77 -9.32
C GLU A 155 3.17 25.60 -7.84
N ASP A 156 3.14 26.70 -7.06
CA ASP A 156 2.72 26.67 -5.65
C ASP A 156 1.28 26.19 -5.53
N LYS A 157 0.38 26.65 -6.43
CA LYS A 157 -1.02 26.21 -6.45
C LYS A 157 -1.11 24.69 -6.63
N ARG A 158 -0.31 24.12 -7.54
CA ARG A 158 -0.25 22.67 -7.78
C ARG A 158 0.28 21.92 -6.56
N GLU A 159 1.34 22.39 -5.92
CA GLU A 159 1.89 21.75 -4.71
C GLU A 159 0.92 21.81 -3.52
N ILE A 160 0.21 22.93 -3.35
CA ILE A 160 -0.83 23.07 -2.32
C ILE A 160 -1.98 22.08 -2.58
N LEU A 161 -2.47 21.97 -3.81
CA LEU A 161 -3.50 20.99 -4.16
C LEU A 161 -3.02 19.54 -3.93
N GLY A 162 -1.81 19.20 -4.35
CA GLY A 162 -1.21 17.89 -4.07
C GLY A 162 -1.03 17.61 -2.57
N THR A 163 -0.71 18.64 -1.79
CA THR A 163 -0.69 18.54 -0.32
C THR A 163 -2.08 18.22 0.22
N LEU A 164 -3.11 18.93 -0.23
CA LEU A 164 -4.49 18.72 0.22
C LEU A 164 -5.01 17.33 -0.15
N VAL A 165 -4.73 16.84 -1.36
CA VAL A 165 -4.99 15.44 -1.76
C VAL A 165 -4.34 14.49 -0.77
N THR A 166 -3.06 14.72 -0.41
CA THR A 166 -2.33 13.89 0.56
C THR A 166 -2.95 13.89 1.94
N ILE A 167 -3.37 15.05 2.43
CA ILE A 167 -4.05 15.19 3.72
C ILE A 167 -5.35 14.39 3.73
N TYR A 168 -6.24 14.65 2.76
CA TYR A 168 -7.58 14.06 2.76
C TYR A 168 -7.59 12.58 2.44
N PHE A 169 -6.70 12.11 1.56
CA PHE A 169 -6.50 10.68 1.34
C PHE A 169 -6.02 9.98 2.60
N THR A 170 -5.02 10.55 3.29
CA THR A 170 -4.46 9.97 4.52
C THR A 170 -5.51 9.91 5.63
N LEU A 171 -6.30 10.98 5.81
CA LEU A 171 -7.44 10.97 6.74
C LEU A 171 -8.47 9.90 6.36
N GLY A 172 -8.80 9.79 5.07
CA GLY A 172 -9.72 8.78 4.57
C GLY A 172 -9.31 7.36 4.94
N VAL A 173 -8.10 6.97 4.54
CA VAL A 173 -7.58 5.62 4.80
C VAL A 173 -7.33 5.37 6.30
N ALA A 174 -6.91 6.38 7.07
CA ALA A 174 -6.74 6.23 8.51
C ALA A 174 -8.08 6.05 9.24
N HIS A 175 -9.13 6.79 8.85
CA HIS A 175 -10.48 6.60 9.38
C HIS A 175 -11.08 5.25 8.99
N LEU A 176 -10.82 4.78 7.76
CA LEU A 176 -11.16 3.42 7.34
C LEU A 176 -10.55 2.39 8.30
N ALA A 177 -9.26 2.51 8.59
CA ALA A 177 -8.54 1.60 9.51
C ALA A 177 -9.09 1.64 10.95
N GLN A 178 -9.70 2.76 11.37
CA GLN A 178 -10.36 2.91 12.67
C GLN A 178 -11.86 2.54 12.65
N ASN A 179 -12.32 1.89 11.59
CA ASN A 179 -13.72 1.53 11.39
C ASN A 179 -14.70 2.74 11.33
N ASN A 180 -14.20 3.95 11.07
CA ASN A 180 -15.02 5.15 10.91
C ASN A 180 -15.33 5.40 9.42
N GLY A 181 -16.20 4.56 8.86
CA GLY A 181 -16.50 4.55 7.42
C GLY A 181 -17.07 5.87 6.89
N LYS A 182 -17.89 6.58 7.68
CA LYS A 182 -18.50 7.86 7.27
C LYS A 182 -17.46 8.95 7.06
N GLU A 183 -16.58 9.16 8.05
CA GLU A 183 -15.48 10.12 7.94
C GLU A 183 -14.46 9.73 6.86
N SER A 184 -14.24 8.42 6.69
CA SER A 184 -13.43 7.91 5.57
C SER A 184 -13.99 8.39 4.24
N TYR A 185 -15.28 8.14 3.99
CA TYR A 185 -15.92 8.46 2.73
C TYR A 185 -15.89 9.96 2.43
N LEU A 186 -16.24 10.79 3.41
CA LEU A 186 -16.23 12.25 3.27
C LEU A 186 -14.83 12.81 2.99
N SER A 187 -13.80 12.24 3.62
CA SER A 187 -12.41 12.63 3.39
C SER A 187 -11.95 12.24 1.99
N LEU A 188 -12.25 11.01 1.54
CA LEU A 188 -11.92 10.56 0.19
C LEU A 188 -12.64 11.38 -0.89
N GLN A 189 -13.90 11.78 -0.68
CA GLN A 189 -14.65 12.66 -1.60
C GLN A 189 -14.03 14.06 -1.72
N LYS A 190 -13.34 14.54 -0.69
CA LYS A 190 -12.56 15.79 -0.80
C LYS A 190 -11.29 15.56 -1.60
N ALA A 191 -10.59 14.44 -1.37
CA ALA A 191 -9.39 14.10 -2.12
C ALA A 191 -9.68 13.92 -3.63
N GLU A 192 -10.80 13.29 -4.00
CA GLU A 192 -11.24 13.11 -5.39
C GLU A 192 -11.44 14.45 -6.10
N ARG A 193 -12.25 15.35 -5.53
CA ARG A 193 -12.50 16.68 -6.11
C ARG A 193 -11.22 17.51 -6.27
N LEU A 194 -10.30 17.42 -5.32
CA LEU A 194 -9.01 18.11 -5.40
C LEU A 194 -8.10 17.52 -6.48
N MET A 195 -8.17 16.20 -6.70
CA MET A 195 -7.42 15.53 -7.76
C MET A 195 -8.00 15.89 -9.14
N GLU A 196 -9.32 15.99 -9.27
CA GLU A 196 -10.00 16.50 -10.48
C GLU A 196 -9.60 17.95 -10.78
N GLU A 197 -9.66 18.86 -9.79
CA GLU A 197 -9.21 20.25 -9.95
C GLU A 197 -7.75 20.33 -10.39
N LEU A 198 -6.88 19.48 -9.82
CA LEU A 198 -5.48 19.42 -10.21
C LEU A 198 -5.30 18.98 -11.67
N GLN A 199 -6.09 18.00 -12.12
CA GLN A 199 -6.04 17.49 -13.49
C GLN A 199 -6.49 18.54 -14.51
N GLU A 200 -7.48 19.37 -14.17
CA GLU A 200 -7.93 20.49 -15.00
C GLU A 200 -6.85 21.56 -15.17
N LEU A 201 -6.01 21.79 -14.15
CA LEU A 201 -4.90 22.75 -14.21
C LEU A 201 -3.72 22.23 -15.07
N ASP A 202 -3.43 20.93 -15.06
CA ASP A 202 -2.21 20.34 -15.65
C ASP A 202 -2.38 19.82 -17.10
N GLY A 203 -3.51 20.11 -17.76
CA GLY A 203 -3.68 19.87 -19.20
C GLY A 203 -3.46 18.42 -19.67
N ARG A 204 -3.68 17.44 -18.78
CA ARG A 204 -3.49 15.97 -18.93
C ARG A 204 -2.12 15.37 -18.55
N VAL A 205 -1.20 16.11 -17.92
CA VAL A 205 0.03 15.49 -17.41
C VAL A 205 0.02 15.46 -15.88
N SER A 206 -0.51 14.40 -15.29
CA SER A 206 -0.41 14.15 -13.84
C SER A 206 1.05 13.79 -13.49
N MET A 207 1.90 14.80 -13.29
CA MET A 207 3.27 14.59 -12.83
C MET A 207 3.36 14.68 -11.30
N GLY A 208 3.80 13.59 -10.67
CA GLY A 208 4.46 13.66 -9.37
C GLY A 208 3.57 13.66 -8.12
N LEU A 209 2.26 13.38 -8.23
CA LEU A 209 1.45 13.14 -7.04
C LEU A 209 1.93 11.90 -6.28
N LYS A 210 1.99 12.02 -4.95
CA LYS A 210 2.35 10.91 -4.06
C LYS A 210 1.29 9.80 -4.04
N ILE A 211 0.04 10.15 -4.31
CA ILE A 211 -1.11 9.25 -4.31
C ILE A 211 -1.64 9.16 -5.72
N SER A 212 -1.73 7.94 -6.23
CA SER A 212 -2.27 7.70 -7.57
C SER A 212 -3.80 7.62 -7.55
N GLU A 213 -4.41 7.83 -8.72
CA GLU A 213 -5.86 7.68 -8.90
C GLU A 213 -6.34 6.27 -8.50
N LYS A 214 -5.55 5.23 -8.83
CA LYS A 214 -5.88 3.85 -8.43
C LYS A 214 -5.93 3.70 -6.90
N ASP A 215 -5.01 4.30 -6.16
CA ASP A 215 -4.98 4.19 -4.69
C ASP A 215 -6.24 4.81 -4.07
N LEU A 216 -6.66 5.97 -4.60
CA LEU A 216 -7.87 6.67 -4.18
C LEU A 216 -9.13 5.83 -4.43
N VAL A 217 -9.28 5.30 -5.64
CA VAL A 217 -10.44 4.49 -6.03
C VAL A 217 -10.50 3.17 -5.24
N ILE A 218 -9.35 2.55 -4.93
CA ILE A 218 -9.28 1.37 -4.05
C ILE A 218 -9.74 1.73 -2.63
N ALA A 219 -9.32 2.87 -2.09
CA ALA A 219 -9.74 3.33 -0.77
C ALA A 219 -11.25 3.58 -0.70
N PHE A 220 -11.87 4.14 -1.76
CA PHE A 220 -13.32 4.26 -1.86
C PHE A 220 -14.01 2.90 -1.87
N GLY A 221 -13.55 1.96 -2.71
CA GLY A 221 -14.14 0.62 -2.76
C GLY A 221 -14.14 -0.06 -1.39
N ARG A 222 -13.02 0.01 -0.66
CA ARG A 222 -12.92 -0.53 0.71
C ARG A 222 -13.86 0.16 1.69
N THR A 223 -13.97 1.48 1.60
CA THR A 223 -14.85 2.29 2.45
C THR A 223 -16.34 1.97 2.21
N CYS A 224 -16.74 1.85 0.94
CA CYS A 224 -18.09 1.47 0.56
C CYS A 224 -18.42 0.05 1.03
N LEU A 225 -17.49 -0.89 0.86
CA LEU A 225 -17.66 -2.27 1.33
C LEU A 225 -17.86 -2.34 2.84
N GLN A 226 -17.04 -1.62 3.62
CA GLN A 226 -17.18 -1.56 5.08
C GLN A 226 -18.51 -0.95 5.52
N GLN A 227 -19.04 0.00 4.76
CA GLN A 227 -20.35 0.62 5.00
C GLN A 227 -21.52 -0.17 4.40
N ASN A 228 -21.29 -1.37 3.86
CA ASN A 228 -22.29 -2.19 3.18
C ASN A 228 -22.99 -1.48 1.99
N MET A 229 -22.31 -0.51 1.37
CA MET A 229 -22.73 0.16 0.14
C MET A 229 -22.24 -0.64 -1.07
N LEU A 230 -22.81 -1.83 -1.25
CA LEU A 230 -22.23 -2.88 -2.11
C LEU A 230 -22.16 -2.50 -3.60
N ASP A 231 -23.14 -1.80 -4.14
CA ASP A 231 -23.12 -1.36 -5.54
C ASP A 231 -21.99 -0.36 -5.81
N PHE A 232 -21.80 0.60 -4.90
CA PHE A 232 -20.68 1.53 -4.98
C PHE A 232 -19.34 0.80 -4.81
N ALA A 233 -19.26 -0.15 -3.88
CA ALA A 233 -18.05 -0.95 -3.68
C ALA A 233 -17.64 -1.69 -4.95
N THR A 234 -18.56 -2.43 -5.57
CA THR A 234 -18.33 -3.10 -6.86
C THR A 234 -17.86 -2.10 -7.91
N SER A 235 -18.56 -0.97 -8.09
CA SER A 235 -18.21 0.03 -9.11
C SER A 235 -16.81 0.62 -8.91
N TYR A 236 -16.44 0.98 -7.68
CA TYR A 236 -15.10 1.49 -7.40
C TYR A 236 -14.03 0.42 -7.60
N PHE A 237 -14.25 -0.83 -7.17
CA PHE A 237 -13.27 -1.88 -7.42
C PHE A 237 -13.11 -2.22 -8.91
N GLU A 238 -14.18 -2.19 -9.71
CA GLU A 238 -14.10 -2.33 -11.17
C GLU A 238 -13.30 -1.17 -11.81
N LYS A 239 -13.52 0.07 -11.36
CA LYS A 239 -12.70 1.22 -11.77
C LYS A 239 -11.23 1.02 -11.41
N ALA A 240 -10.93 0.53 -10.20
CA ALA A 240 -9.57 0.22 -9.77
C ALA A 240 -8.91 -0.85 -10.64
N VAL A 241 -9.65 -1.91 -11.01
CA VAL A 241 -9.17 -2.95 -11.94
C VAL A 241 -8.76 -2.33 -13.28
N ASN A 242 -9.60 -1.46 -13.85
CA ASN A 242 -9.27 -0.79 -15.12
C ASN A 242 -8.04 0.11 -14.99
N ALA A 243 -7.90 0.84 -13.89
CA ALA A 243 -6.75 1.71 -13.63
C ALA A 243 -5.45 0.89 -13.48
N VAL A 244 -5.49 -0.22 -12.73
CA VAL A 244 -4.34 -1.13 -12.57
C VAL A 244 -3.96 -1.77 -13.90
N ILE A 245 -4.92 -2.28 -14.68
CA ILE A 245 -4.63 -2.85 -16.00
C ILE A 245 -3.99 -1.81 -16.93
N SER A 246 -4.47 -0.57 -16.90
CA SER A 246 -3.96 0.50 -17.78
C SER A 246 -2.54 0.95 -17.41
N THR A 247 -2.15 0.84 -16.13
CA THR A 247 -0.87 1.36 -15.60
C THR A 247 0.19 0.28 -15.45
N GLU A 248 -0.20 -0.92 -15.01
CA GLU A 248 0.70 -2.03 -14.64
C GLU A 248 0.49 -3.28 -15.50
N GLY A 249 -0.60 -3.36 -16.27
CA GLY A 249 -0.94 -4.48 -17.13
C GLY A 249 -1.82 -5.56 -16.48
N ASP A 250 -2.20 -6.55 -17.28
CA ASP A 250 -3.14 -7.63 -16.90
C ASP A 250 -2.54 -8.68 -15.92
N THR A 251 -1.24 -8.61 -15.69
CA THR A 251 -0.44 -9.49 -14.81
C THR A 251 -0.11 -8.84 -13.46
N ALA A 252 -0.64 -7.64 -13.18
CA ALA A 252 -0.38 -6.96 -11.93
C ALA A 252 -0.91 -7.78 -10.73
N PRO A 253 -0.09 -8.07 -9.69
CA PRO A 253 -0.49 -8.91 -8.56
C PRO A 253 -1.63 -8.27 -7.73
N GLU A 254 -1.75 -6.94 -7.75
CA GLU A 254 -2.83 -6.21 -7.08
C GLU A 254 -4.23 -6.61 -7.58
N LEU A 255 -4.34 -7.05 -8.84
CA LEU A 255 -5.60 -7.50 -9.44
C LEU A 255 -6.23 -8.66 -8.66
N ILE A 256 -5.42 -9.61 -8.15
CA ILE A 256 -5.91 -10.77 -7.41
C ILE A 256 -6.77 -10.32 -6.22
N ASN A 257 -6.30 -9.35 -5.45
CA ASN A 257 -7.02 -8.83 -4.30
C ASN A 257 -8.27 -8.02 -4.73
N LEU A 258 -8.19 -7.26 -5.82
CA LEU A 258 -9.35 -6.52 -6.33
C LEU A 258 -10.49 -7.45 -6.75
N TYR A 259 -10.19 -8.51 -7.49
CA TYR A 259 -11.21 -9.50 -7.88
C TYR A 259 -11.85 -10.20 -6.69
N GLN A 260 -11.06 -10.51 -5.66
CA GLN A 260 -11.60 -11.05 -4.41
C GLN A 260 -12.59 -10.09 -3.76
N LYS A 261 -12.28 -8.79 -3.74
CA LYS A 261 -13.17 -7.77 -3.15
C LYS A 261 -14.44 -7.57 -3.95
N ILE A 262 -14.38 -7.63 -5.29
CA ILE A 262 -15.56 -7.58 -6.14
C ILE A 262 -16.43 -8.83 -5.91
N ALA A 263 -15.82 -10.02 -5.92
CA ALA A 263 -16.53 -11.28 -5.65
C ALA A 263 -17.22 -11.27 -4.28
N GLN A 264 -16.53 -10.78 -3.25
CA GLN A 264 -17.09 -10.60 -1.91
C GLN A 264 -18.31 -9.67 -1.93
N SER A 265 -18.22 -8.54 -2.64
CA SER A 265 -19.31 -7.56 -2.76
C SER A 265 -20.53 -8.17 -3.49
N GLU A 266 -20.31 -8.86 -4.60
CA GLU A 266 -21.37 -9.54 -5.37
C GLU A 266 -22.00 -10.71 -4.59
N GLN A 267 -21.22 -11.44 -3.80
CA GLN A 267 -21.74 -12.48 -2.91
C GLN A 267 -22.66 -11.88 -1.84
N LEU A 268 -22.28 -10.76 -1.22
CA LEU A 268 -23.13 -10.05 -0.26
C LEU A 268 -24.42 -9.52 -0.90
N LYS A 269 -24.36 -9.15 -2.19
CA LYS A 269 -25.53 -8.80 -3.02
C LYS A 269 -26.40 -10.00 -3.42
N LYS A 270 -25.97 -11.23 -3.10
CA LYS A 270 -26.57 -12.50 -3.56
C LYS A 270 -26.49 -12.73 -5.08
N ASN A 271 -25.59 -12.04 -5.76
CA ASN A 271 -25.30 -12.22 -7.18
C ASN A 271 -24.22 -13.30 -7.35
N HIS A 272 -24.58 -14.55 -7.07
CA HIS A 272 -23.63 -15.67 -7.05
C HIS A 272 -22.93 -15.90 -8.40
N GLU A 273 -23.64 -15.72 -9.52
CA GLU A 273 -23.06 -15.86 -10.86
C GLU A 273 -21.92 -14.87 -11.11
N ARG A 274 -22.12 -13.59 -10.78
CA ARG A 274 -21.07 -12.56 -10.90
C ARG A 274 -19.92 -12.82 -9.94
N ALA A 275 -20.20 -13.24 -8.71
CA ALA A 275 -19.17 -13.60 -7.74
C ALA A 275 -18.28 -14.73 -8.26
N ILE A 276 -18.87 -15.78 -8.82
CA ILE A 276 -18.14 -16.90 -9.44
C ILE A 276 -17.29 -16.41 -10.61
N ALA A 277 -17.83 -15.56 -11.49
CA ALA A 277 -17.08 -15.01 -12.61
C ALA A 277 -15.79 -14.27 -12.15
N TYR A 278 -15.87 -13.45 -11.10
CA TYR A 278 -14.68 -12.78 -10.58
C TYR A 278 -13.71 -13.71 -9.85
N LEU A 279 -14.21 -14.74 -9.16
CA LEU A 279 -13.34 -15.77 -8.56
C LEU A 279 -12.59 -16.59 -9.62
N LEU A 280 -13.23 -16.87 -10.75
CA LEU A 280 -12.58 -17.50 -11.91
C LEU A 280 -11.46 -16.60 -12.47
N GLN A 281 -11.73 -15.30 -12.62
CA GLN A 281 -10.72 -14.32 -13.03
C GLN A 281 -9.56 -14.20 -12.02
N GLN A 282 -9.84 -14.31 -10.72
CA GLN A 282 -8.82 -14.35 -9.67
C GLN A 282 -7.96 -15.62 -9.79
N ALA A 283 -8.61 -16.78 -9.88
CA ALA A 283 -7.95 -18.08 -9.98
C ALA A 283 -7.05 -18.16 -11.21
N TYR A 284 -7.53 -17.67 -12.37
CA TYR A 284 -6.73 -17.62 -13.59
C TYR A 284 -5.43 -16.85 -13.41
N ARG A 285 -5.46 -15.70 -12.71
CA ARG A 285 -4.27 -14.91 -12.44
C ARG A 285 -3.29 -15.59 -11.50
N LEU A 286 -3.79 -16.18 -10.41
CA LEU A 286 -2.96 -16.98 -9.51
C LEU A 286 -2.26 -18.14 -10.24
N LEU A 287 -2.97 -18.81 -11.15
CA LEU A 287 -2.39 -19.86 -11.98
C LEU A 287 -1.32 -19.30 -12.92
N LYS A 288 -1.59 -18.20 -13.61
CA LYS A 288 -0.62 -17.52 -14.50
C LYS A 288 0.65 -17.10 -13.76
N ASP A 289 0.52 -16.56 -12.55
CA ASP A 289 1.66 -16.17 -11.71
C ASP A 289 2.46 -17.39 -11.23
N SER A 290 1.76 -18.43 -10.78
CA SER A 290 2.39 -19.68 -10.30
C SER A 290 3.07 -20.48 -11.41
N LEU A 291 2.58 -20.37 -12.65
CA LEU A 291 3.09 -21.11 -13.81
C LEU A 291 4.57 -20.82 -14.05
N LYS A 292 5.01 -19.57 -13.84
CA LYS A 292 6.44 -19.22 -13.95
C LYS A 292 7.29 -20.03 -12.98
N SER A 293 6.90 -20.05 -11.70
CA SER A 293 7.61 -20.82 -10.67
C SER A 293 7.59 -22.34 -10.95
N ILE A 294 6.48 -22.85 -11.48
CA ILE A 294 6.36 -24.26 -11.88
C ILE A 294 7.34 -24.57 -13.01
N ILE A 295 7.41 -23.74 -14.05
CA ILE A 295 8.34 -23.91 -15.16
C ILE A 295 9.79 -23.85 -14.68
N ASP A 296 10.13 -22.86 -13.85
CA ASP A 296 11.49 -22.69 -13.33
C ASP A 296 11.95 -23.90 -12.48
N THR A 297 11.03 -24.55 -11.77
CA THR A 297 11.34 -25.64 -10.84
C THR A 297 11.30 -27.03 -11.50
N TYR A 298 10.32 -27.27 -12.37
CA TYR A 298 10.03 -28.60 -12.93
C TYR A 298 10.29 -28.70 -14.44
N GLY A 299 10.62 -27.59 -15.09
CA GLY A 299 10.77 -27.48 -16.54
C GLY A 299 9.43 -27.30 -17.26
N ASP A 300 9.52 -26.84 -18.52
CA ASP A 300 8.39 -26.56 -19.41
C ASP A 300 7.50 -27.79 -19.68
N PHE A 301 8.09 -28.99 -19.64
CA PHE A 301 7.42 -30.25 -19.95
C PHE A 301 7.25 -31.10 -18.69
N SER A 302 6.48 -30.59 -17.73
CA SER A 302 6.18 -31.26 -16.47
C SER A 302 4.69 -31.57 -16.30
N GLU A 303 4.37 -32.60 -15.51
CA GLU A 303 2.97 -32.93 -15.15
C GLU A 303 2.25 -31.73 -14.53
N LYS A 304 2.94 -31.00 -13.64
CA LYS A 304 2.40 -29.79 -13.00
C LYS A 304 2.10 -28.68 -14.00
N ALA A 305 2.97 -28.46 -15.00
CA ALA A 305 2.71 -27.48 -16.06
C ALA A 305 1.48 -27.87 -16.89
N ALA A 306 1.36 -29.14 -17.29
CA ALA A 306 0.18 -29.64 -18.01
C ALA A 306 -1.12 -29.44 -17.22
N GLU A 307 -1.13 -29.79 -15.93
CA GLU A 307 -2.30 -29.60 -15.06
C GLU A 307 -2.67 -28.12 -14.94
N THR A 308 -1.68 -27.23 -14.78
CA THR A 308 -1.90 -25.77 -14.73
C THR A 308 -2.55 -25.26 -16.01
N TYR A 309 -2.02 -25.62 -17.19
CA TYR A 309 -2.61 -25.25 -18.48
C TYR A 309 -4.02 -25.82 -18.67
N HIS A 310 -4.28 -27.05 -18.20
CA HIS A 310 -5.61 -27.65 -18.26
C HIS A 310 -6.62 -26.87 -17.42
N ILE A 311 -6.29 -26.52 -16.17
CA ILE A 311 -7.18 -25.76 -15.28
C ILE A 311 -7.43 -24.37 -15.87
N MET A 312 -6.39 -23.69 -16.34
CA MET A 312 -6.53 -22.39 -17.02
C MET A 312 -7.46 -22.48 -18.24
N GLY A 313 -7.32 -23.53 -19.07
CA GLY A 313 -8.19 -23.78 -20.21
C GLY A 313 -9.66 -23.98 -19.83
N SER A 314 -9.90 -24.73 -18.75
CA SER A 314 -11.25 -24.95 -18.20
C SER A 314 -11.88 -23.66 -17.66
N ILE A 315 -11.09 -22.79 -17.03
CA ILE A 315 -11.56 -21.46 -16.62
C ILE A 315 -11.94 -20.62 -17.84
N CYS A 316 -11.09 -20.55 -18.86
CA CYS A 316 -11.41 -19.83 -20.11
C CYS A 316 -12.69 -20.37 -20.77
N LEU A 317 -12.91 -21.69 -20.73
CA LEU A 317 -14.13 -22.30 -21.25
C LEU A 317 -15.37 -21.88 -20.46
N ALA A 318 -15.30 -21.87 -19.13
CA ALA A 318 -16.38 -21.41 -18.27
C ALA A 318 -16.71 -19.91 -18.47
N GLU A 319 -15.70 -19.11 -18.83
CA GLU A 319 -15.86 -17.70 -19.19
C GLU A 319 -16.31 -17.48 -20.65
N GLY A 320 -16.46 -18.54 -21.45
CA GLY A 320 -16.83 -18.45 -22.86
C GLY A 320 -15.69 -18.02 -23.80
N LYS A 321 -14.46 -17.91 -23.32
CA LYS A 321 -13.25 -17.56 -24.09
C LYS A 321 -12.73 -18.77 -24.87
N MET A 322 -13.50 -19.21 -25.86
CA MET A 322 -13.25 -20.46 -26.61
C MET A 322 -11.85 -20.54 -27.24
N ARG A 323 -11.35 -19.42 -27.79
CA ARG A 323 -10.02 -19.38 -28.44
C ARG A 323 -8.87 -19.55 -27.45
N GLU A 324 -8.92 -18.83 -26.32
CA GLU A 324 -7.90 -18.95 -25.27
C GLU A 324 -7.93 -20.35 -24.66
N ALA A 325 -9.13 -20.89 -24.40
CA ALA A 325 -9.30 -22.26 -23.93
C ALA A 325 -8.64 -23.27 -24.90
N TYR A 326 -8.88 -23.14 -26.21
CA TYR A 326 -8.25 -23.99 -27.22
C TYR A 326 -6.73 -23.92 -27.18
N GLN A 327 -6.15 -22.72 -27.11
CA GLN A 327 -4.69 -22.53 -27.05
C GLN A 327 -4.08 -23.20 -25.80
N LEU A 328 -4.72 -23.02 -24.65
CA LEU A 328 -4.28 -23.59 -23.37
C LEU A 328 -4.39 -25.11 -23.37
N PHE A 329 -5.50 -25.67 -23.87
CA PHE A 329 -5.66 -27.12 -23.99
C PHE A 329 -4.69 -27.73 -25.01
N ASN A 330 -4.40 -27.05 -26.12
CA ASN A 330 -3.41 -27.52 -27.09
C ASN A 330 -2.00 -27.53 -26.47
N LYS A 331 -1.63 -26.50 -25.70
CA LYS A 331 -0.37 -26.47 -24.97
C LYS A 331 -0.30 -27.58 -23.91
N CYS A 332 -1.39 -27.81 -23.17
CA CYS A 332 -1.52 -28.93 -22.24
C CYS A 332 -1.31 -30.28 -22.96
N LEU A 333 -1.98 -30.50 -24.09
CA LEU A 333 -1.86 -31.73 -24.88
C LEU A 333 -0.41 -32.00 -25.33
N GLN A 334 0.29 -30.97 -25.82
CA GLN A 334 1.71 -31.08 -26.20
C GLN A 334 2.58 -31.54 -25.02
N ILE A 335 2.34 -30.99 -23.83
CA ILE A 335 3.09 -31.38 -22.62
C ILE A 335 2.71 -32.80 -22.21
N GLN A 336 1.43 -33.16 -22.21
CA GLN A 336 0.98 -34.51 -21.87
C GLN A 336 1.59 -35.57 -22.81
N ILE A 337 1.70 -35.29 -24.12
CA ILE A 337 2.37 -36.17 -25.08
C ILE A 337 3.84 -36.36 -24.69
N ALA A 338 4.54 -35.28 -24.35
CA ALA A 338 5.96 -35.33 -23.99
C ALA A 338 6.21 -36.07 -22.67
N VAL A 339 5.34 -35.89 -21.67
CA VAL A 339 5.50 -36.46 -20.33
C VAL A 339 5.07 -37.93 -20.27
N TYR A 340 3.94 -38.28 -20.88
CA TYR A 340 3.33 -39.61 -20.71
C TYR A 340 3.37 -40.50 -21.95
N GLY A 341 3.74 -39.95 -23.11
CA GLY A 341 3.62 -40.63 -24.39
C GLY A 341 2.18 -40.68 -24.94
N PRO A 342 2.01 -41.11 -26.20
CA PRO A 342 0.78 -40.92 -26.99
C PRO A 342 -0.42 -41.79 -26.59
N ARG A 343 -0.29 -42.69 -25.60
CA ARG A 343 -1.32 -43.68 -25.23
C ARG A 343 -1.95 -43.43 -23.85
N ASN A 344 -1.67 -42.31 -23.20
CA ASN A 344 -2.23 -42.00 -21.87
C ASN A 344 -3.75 -41.67 -21.94
N ARG A 345 -4.50 -41.98 -20.88
CA ARG A 345 -5.92 -41.64 -20.75
C ARG A 345 -6.16 -40.13 -20.58
N LYS A 346 -5.35 -39.41 -19.80
CA LYS A 346 -5.44 -37.94 -19.61
C LYS A 346 -5.38 -37.17 -20.96
N LEU A 347 -4.67 -37.76 -21.93
CA LEU A 347 -4.54 -37.25 -23.29
C LEU A 347 -5.85 -37.35 -24.08
N LYS A 348 -6.60 -38.45 -23.92
CA LYS A 348 -7.88 -38.65 -24.61
C LYS A 348 -8.91 -37.59 -24.20
N ASP A 349 -9.04 -37.35 -22.89
CA ASP A 349 -9.98 -36.35 -22.37
C ASP A 349 -9.68 -34.95 -22.93
N THR A 350 -8.40 -34.56 -22.97
CA THR A 350 -7.95 -33.27 -23.52
C THR A 350 -8.16 -33.19 -25.04
N GLN A 351 -7.95 -34.30 -25.76
CA GLN A 351 -8.14 -34.37 -27.21
C GLN A 351 -9.62 -34.34 -27.62
N GLU A 352 -10.49 -34.98 -26.83
CA GLU A 352 -11.94 -34.90 -27.00
C GLU A 352 -12.44 -33.47 -26.78
N LEU A 353 -11.95 -32.78 -25.75
CA LEU A 353 -12.24 -31.37 -25.50
C LEU A 353 -11.81 -30.47 -26.67
N LEU A 354 -10.59 -30.65 -27.19
CA LEU A 354 -10.11 -29.89 -28.36
C LEU A 354 -10.96 -30.15 -29.60
N THR A 355 -11.33 -31.40 -29.86
CA THR A 355 -12.19 -31.77 -30.98
C THR A 355 -13.59 -31.14 -30.86
N ALA A 356 -14.13 -31.07 -29.64
CA ALA A 356 -15.39 -30.39 -29.37
C ALA A 356 -15.29 -28.87 -29.59
N LEU A 357 -14.17 -28.25 -29.19
CA LEU A 357 -13.90 -26.82 -29.40
C LEU A 357 -13.73 -26.47 -30.88
N GLU A 358 -13.05 -27.29 -31.67
CA GLU A 358 -12.86 -27.07 -33.12
C GLU A 358 -14.17 -27.11 -33.89
N ARG A 359 -15.15 -27.89 -33.42
CA ARG A 359 -16.49 -27.93 -34.02
C ARG A 359 -17.33 -26.68 -33.71
N SER A 360 -16.86 -25.81 -32.81
CA SER A 360 -17.54 -24.56 -32.47
C SER A 360 -17.16 -23.43 -33.44
N PRO A 361 -18.12 -22.74 -34.08
CA PRO A 361 -17.86 -21.69 -35.08
C PRO A 361 -17.04 -20.51 -34.53
N ALA A 362 -17.06 -20.28 -33.20
CA ALA A 362 -16.32 -19.21 -32.53
C ALA A 362 -14.78 -19.34 -32.63
N VAL A 363 -14.25 -20.53 -32.93
CA VAL A 363 -12.81 -20.76 -33.12
C VAL A 363 -12.34 -20.31 -34.51
N HIS A 364 -13.23 -20.32 -35.51
CA HIS A 364 -12.87 -20.06 -36.91
C HIS A 364 -13.01 -18.59 -37.38
N GLU A 365 -13.79 -17.75 -36.68
CA GLU A 365 -14.04 -16.35 -37.09
C GLU A 365 -12.81 -15.41 -36.95
N GLY A 366 -11.78 -15.79 -36.19
CA GLY A 366 -10.55 -15.01 -36.07
C GLY A 366 -9.60 -15.10 -37.27
N ASN A 367 -9.65 -16.19 -38.03
CA ASN A 367 -8.73 -16.42 -39.16
C ASN A 367 -9.17 -15.69 -40.44
N ARG A 368 -10.31 -15.01 -40.44
CA ARG A 368 -10.81 -14.19 -41.57
C ARG A 368 -10.52 -12.70 -41.44
N LEU A 369 -10.06 -12.21 -40.28
CA LEU A 369 -9.76 -10.78 -40.06
C LEU A 369 -8.27 -10.42 -40.22
N LEU A 370 -7.43 -11.36 -40.64
CA LEU A 370 -6.00 -11.16 -40.93
C LEU A 370 -5.60 -11.67 -42.33
N LYS A 371 -6.52 -11.68 -43.29
CA LYS A 371 -6.21 -11.89 -44.71
C LYS A 371 -6.51 -10.66 -45.53
#